data_AF-A0A6L6JFI2-F1
#
_entry.id   AF-A0A6L6JFI2-F1
#
_cell.length_a   1.000
_cell.length_b   1.000
_cell.length_c   1.000
_cell.angle_alpha   90.00
_cell.angle_beta   90.00
_cell.angle_gamma   90.00
#
_symmetry.space_group_name_H-M   'P 1'
#
loop_
_entity.id
_entity.type
_entity.pdbx_description
1 polymer ?
#
loop_
_entity_poly.entity_id
_entity_poly.type
_entity_poly.pdbx_seq_one_letter_code
_entity_poly.pdbx_strand_id
1 'polypeptide(L)'
;MTNVQIKTDAQRIACDKLLVALPALVDRESLHRVLDWLETRQILQDGQEDPGVVETDGLALELALADEFRHMAETLRKVIRT
;
A
#
# COMPACT_ATOMS: atom_id res chain seq x y z
N MET A 1 21.48 0.18 -12.27
CA MET A 1 20.31 -0.22 -11.46
C MET A 1 20.79 -1.24 -10.44
N THR A 2 20.67 -0.95 -9.14
CA THR A 2 21.15 -1.78 -8.02
C THR A 2 20.23 -2.98 -7.77
N ASN A 3 20.78 -4.12 -7.33
CA ASN A 3 20.06 -5.39 -7.10
C ASN A 3 18.85 -5.23 -6.14
N VAL A 4 18.96 -4.33 -5.16
CA VAL A 4 17.88 -3.98 -4.22
C VAL A 4 16.66 -3.40 -4.94
N GLN A 5 16.86 -2.47 -5.89
CA GLN A 5 15.77 -1.85 -6.63
C GLN A 5 15.00 -2.88 -7.46
N ILE A 6 15.72 -3.77 -8.15
CA ILE A 6 15.11 -4.85 -8.96
C ILE A 6 14.23 -5.75 -8.09
N LYS A 7 14.66 -6.05 -6.85
CA LYS A 7 13.89 -6.85 -5.90
C LYS A 7 12.61 -6.13 -5.46
N THR A 8 12.70 -4.84 -5.13
CA THR A 8 11.54 -4.02 -4.75
C THR A 8 10.53 -3.92 -5.89
N ASP A 9 11.00 -3.67 -7.12
CA ASP A 9 10.14 -3.59 -8.30
C ASP A 9 9.42 -4.93 -8.55
N ALA A 10 10.15 -6.05 -8.45
CA ALA A 10 9.57 -7.39 -8.59
C ALA A 10 8.52 -7.71 -7.52
N GLN A 11 8.74 -7.29 -6.27
CA GLN A 11 7.77 -7.43 -5.18
C GLN A 11 6.50 -6.64 -5.46
N ARG A 12 6.63 -5.38 -5.89
CA ARG A 12 5.49 -4.53 -6.24
C ARG A 12 4.66 -5.13 -7.38
N ILE A 13 5.31 -5.60 -8.44
CA ILE A 13 4.65 -6.28 -9.56
C ILE A 13 3.91 -7.54 -9.10
N ALA A 14 4.49 -8.33 -8.19
CA ALA A 14 3.86 -9.53 -7.68
C ALA A 14 2.60 -9.20 -6.85
N CYS A 15 2.66 -8.15 -6.02
CA CYS A 15 1.51 -7.66 -5.27
C CYS A 15 0.39 -7.18 -6.19
N ASP A 16 0.70 -6.41 -7.24
CA ASP A 16 -0.30 -5.95 -8.20
C ASP A 16 -1.00 -7.12 -8.90
N LYS A 17 -0.24 -8.15 -9.31
CA LYS A 17 -0.82 -9.37 -9.90
C LYS A 17 -1.74 -10.11 -8.92
N LEU A 18 -1.36 -10.17 -7.64
CA LEU A 18 -2.21 -10.78 -6.61
C LEU A 18 -3.52 -10.00 -6.46
N LEU A 19 -3.47 -8.67 -6.36
CA LEU A 19 -4.65 -7.82 -6.23
C LEU A 19 -5.60 -7.96 -7.42
N VAL A 20 -5.05 -8.09 -8.65
CA VAL A 20 -5.84 -8.35 -9.86
C VAL A 20 -6.49 -9.73 -9.85
N ALA A 21 -5.86 -10.74 -9.25
CA ALA A 21 -6.41 -12.10 -9.16
C ALA A 21 -7.48 -12.25 -8.06
N LEU A 22 -7.49 -11.38 -7.04
CA LEU A 22 -8.38 -11.51 -5.88
C LEU A 22 -9.87 -11.68 -6.20
N PRO A 23 -10.49 -10.98 -7.16
CA PRO A 23 -11.92 -11.16 -7.43
C PRO A 23 -12.33 -12.55 -7.92
N ALA A 24 -11.37 -13.33 -8.44
CA ALA A 24 -11.60 -14.72 -8.82
C ALA A 24 -11.41 -15.69 -7.64
N LEU A 25 -10.85 -15.23 -6.52
CA LEU A 25 -10.47 -16.06 -5.37
C LEU A 25 -11.35 -15.85 -4.14
N VAL A 26 -11.94 -14.67 -4.00
CA VAL A 26 -12.79 -14.31 -2.86
C VAL A 26 -14.07 -13.63 -3.32
N ASP A 27 -15.08 -13.65 -2.46
CA ASP A 27 -16.36 -13.02 -2.74
C ASP A 27 -16.31 -11.49 -2.62
N ARG A 28 -17.34 -10.82 -3.14
CA ARG A 28 -17.39 -9.35 -3.23
C ARG A 28 -17.37 -8.68 -1.86
N GLU A 29 -17.95 -9.29 -0.82
CA GLU A 29 -17.91 -8.72 0.52
C GLU A 29 -16.49 -8.73 1.08
N SER A 30 -15.78 -9.86 0.93
CA SER A 30 -14.36 -9.97 1.32
C SER A 30 -13.47 -8.98 0.56
N LEU A 31 -13.71 -8.76 -0.74
CA LEU A 31 -12.97 -7.75 -1.51
C LEU A 31 -13.13 -6.34 -0.94
N HIS A 32 -14.35 -5.94 -0.57
CA HIS A 32 -14.58 -4.64 0.05
C HIS A 32 -13.90 -4.54 1.42
N ARG A 33 -13.91 -5.61 2.23
CA ARG A 33 -13.19 -5.62 3.51
C ARG A 33 -11.68 -5.47 3.33
N VAL A 34 -11.10 -6.07 2.29
CA VAL A 34 -9.68 -5.87 1.94
C VAL A 34 -9.43 -4.43 1.52
N LEU A 35 -10.31 -3.85 0.69
CA LEU A 35 -10.19 -2.46 0.28
C LEU A 35 -10.25 -1.50 1.47
N ASP A 36 -11.23 -1.65 2.36
CA ASP A 36 -11.35 -0.86 3.59
C ASP A 36 -10.09 -1.01 4.47
N TRP A 37 -9.59 -2.24 4.61
CA TRP A 37 -8.36 -2.51 5.36
C TRP A 37 -7.12 -1.82 4.77
N LEU A 38 -7.02 -1.72 3.44
CA LEU A 38 -5.95 -0.97 2.76
C LEU A 38 -6.12 0.54 2.96
N GLU A 39 -7.35 1.06 2.87
CA GLU A 39 -7.64 2.49 3.02
C GLU A 39 -7.34 3.01 4.43
N THR A 40 -7.64 2.22 5.47
CA THR A 40 -7.34 2.59 6.87
C THR A 40 -5.84 2.77 7.16
N ARG A 41 -4.95 2.23 6.32
CA ARG A 41 -3.48 2.29 6.48
C ARG A 41 -2.81 3.35 5.61
N GLN A 42 -3.58 4.12 4.85
CA GLN A 42 -3.06 5.24 4.06
C GLN A 42 -2.84 6.49 4.90
N ILE A 43 -3.38 6.52 6.11
CA ILE A 43 -3.32 7.67 7.01
C ILE A 43 -2.04 7.53 7.84
N LEU A 44 -1.06 8.37 7.55
CA LEU A 44 -0.01 8.68 8.52
C LEU A 44 -0.72 9.35 9.70
N GLN A 45 -0.65 8.77 10.91
CA GLN A 45 -1.13 9.49 12.08
C GLN A 45 -0.27 10.74 12.21
N ASP A 46 -0.87 11.89 11.93
CA ASP A 46 -0.28 13.21 12.04
C ASP A 46 -0.09 13.52 13.53
N GLY A 47 0.85 12.81 14.14
CA GLY A 47 1.18 12.84 15.54
C GLY A 47 2.29 13.84 15.78
N GLN A 48 1.91 15.11 15.94
CA GLN A 48 2.73 16.19 16.49
C GLN A 48 4.16 16.24 15.94
N GLU A 49 4.33 16.95 14.82
CA GLU A 49 5.63 17.50 14.45
C GLU A 49 6.11 18.44 15.56
N ASP A 50 6.93 17.92 16.48
CA ASP A 50 7.67 18.74 17.44
C ASP A 50 8.71 19.53 16.63
N PRO A 51 8.67 20.89 16.62
CA PRO A 51 9.56 21.72 15.82
C PRO A 51 10.99 21.64 16.37
N GLY A 52 11.70 20.58 16.03
CA GLY A 52 13.06 20.29 16.51
C GLY A 52 13.54 18.85 16.31
N VAL A 53 12.66 17.89 15.97
CA VAL A 53 13.08 16.50 15.74
C VAL A 53 13.50 16.33 14.28
N VAL A 54 14.81 16.19 14.08
CA VAL A 54 15.41 15.82 12.80
C VAL A 54 14.81 14.48 12.35
N GLU A 55 14.35 14.43 11.09
CA GLU A 55 13.79 13.27 10.41
C GLU A 55 14.50 11.97 10.81
N THR A 56 13.90 11.22 11.73
CA THR A 56 14.38 9.88 12.08
C THR A 56 13.92 8.93 10.98
N ASP A 57 14.81 8.07 10.47
CA ASP A 57 14.57 7.08 9.39
C ASP A 57 13.22 6.32 9.46
N GLY A 58 12.60 6.22 10.64
CA GLY A 58 11.25 5.70 10.83
C GLY A 58 10.17 6.46 10.06
N LEU A 59 10.23 7.80 9.99
CA LEU A 59 9.22 8.61 9.29
C LEU A 59 9.24 8.35 7.77
N ALA A 60 10.43 8.23 7.19
CA ALA A 60 10.59 7.92 5.77
C ALA A 60 10.03 6.54 5.41
N LEU A 61 10.23 5.55 6.29
CA LEU A 61 9.65 4.22 6.11
C LEU A 61 8.11 4.24 6.24
N GLU A 62 7.56 4.92 7.24
CA GLU A 62 6.11 5.02 7.42
C GLU A 62 5.44 5.74 6.24
N LEU A 63 6.06 6.79 5.71
CA LEU A 63 5.62 7.47 4.48
C LEU A 63 5.64 6.52 3.27
N ALA A 64 6.74 5.80 3.07
CA ALA A 64 6.85 4.84 1.98
C ALA A 64 5.79 3.72 2.10
N LEU A 65 5.52 3.25 3.32
CA LEU A 65 4.47 2.26 3.59
C LEU A 65 3.07 2.81 3.27
N ALA A 66 2.76 4.03 3.70
CA ALA A 66 1.48 4.67 3.41
C ALA A 66 1.26 4.85 1.89
N ASP A 67 2.31 5.19 1.15
CA ASP A 67 2.28 5.30 -0.31
C ASP A 67 2.06 3.94 -1.00
N GLU A 68 2.70 2.87 -0.52
CA GLU A 68 2.44 1.51 -1.00
C GLU A 68 0.98 1.07 -0.72
N PHE A 69 0.45 1.34 0.48
CA PHE A 69 -0.96 1.06 0.79
C PHE A 69 -1.93 1.83 -0.10
N ARG A 70 -1.60 3.08 -0.44
CA ARG A 70 -2.40 3.90 -1.38
C ARG A 70 -2.40 3.27 -2.77
N HIS A 71 -1.23 2.90 -3.29
CA HIS A 71 -1.10 2.22 -4.58
C HIS A 71 -1.91 0.92 -4.63
N MET A 72 -1.80 0.08 -3.60
CA MET A 72 -2.53 -1.19 -3.52
C MET A 72 -4.05 -0.97 -3.52
N ALA A 73 -4.56 -0.02 -2.74
CA ALA A 73 -5.98 0.29 -2.70
C ALA A 73 -6.50 0.81 -4.05
N GLU A 74 -5.73 1.66 -4.73
CA GLU A 74 -6.08 2.14 -6.07
C GLU A 74 -6.16 1.00 -7.10
N THR A 75 -5.20 0.09 -7.07
CA THR A 75 -5.20 -1.11 -7.92
C THR A 75 -6.44 -1.95 -7.65
N LEU A 76 -6.73 -2.29 -6.39
CA LEU A 76 -7.90 -3.09 -6.04
C LEU A 76 -9.22 -2.40 -6.41
N ARG A 77 -9.31 -1.07 -6.22
CA ARG A 77 -10.50 -0.28 -6.58
C ARG A 77 -10.76 -0.29 -8.09
N LYS A 78 -9.71 -0.23 -8.93
CA LYS A 78 -9.84 -0.36 -10.40
C LYS A 78 -10.40 -1.72 -10.78
N VAL A 79 -9.89 -2.77 -10.14
CA VAL A 79 -10.29 -4.16 -10.38
C VAL A 79 -11.75 -4.39 -9.99
N ILE A 80 -12.21 -3.90 -8.83
CA ILE A 80 -13.61 -4.06 -8.37
C ILE A 80 -14.62 -3.34 -9.28
N ARG A 81 -14.20 -2.27 -9.97
CA ARG A 81 -15.05 -1.48 -10.88
C ARG A 81 -15.19 -2.06 -12.28
N THR A 82 -14.33 -3.02 -12.65
CA THR A 82 -14.30 -3.66 -13.98
C THR A 82 -15.17 -4.90 -13.96
#